data_AF-W2TKC1-F1
#
_entry.id   AF-W2TKC1-F1
#
_cell.length_a   1.000
_cell.length_b   1.000
_cell.length_c   1.000
_cell.angle_alpha   90.00
_cell.angle_beta   90.00
_cell.angle_gamma   90.00
#
_symmetry.space_group_name_H-M   'P 1'
#
loop_
_entity.id
_entity.type
_entity.pdbx_description
1 polymer ?
#
loop_
_entity_poly.entity_id
_entity_poly.type
_entity_poly.pdbx_seq_one_letter_code
_entity_poly.pdbx_strand_id
1 'polypeptide(L)'
;MNGTARVLLNFADRLNPDQIGLIIDTIQTGDLLGDTVYQLAARIRPDMGLLDDLSLSKWRNETARCQTIMKLILQSQARSDTSDLIAAVLLSPCVKLGSFVNVIDLLSDKELQEYLPSMCRIVTDRRRAPLSDLQGMISKLAGRLDIVDLPKVLESCFNRLLESPCLLEELCKGYGNDCLNHPSMASIRDRLAVEITKAVSHSDWEVRDTVVDIAAIVPCFRPMLGMPLQQYGDHLCTIDFHTGFGLCISLDGPLIPLVRFDRSCYVRAAALRCLILDAQYYEEELPQLCENVILLDVDAEPRLVAIRYLQSTLAKNISHVFRILPKAIEDTDDEIRRIMIEMCSTLLVVEEYAADTMKELQEWTEDAQIGAAVRAVLGEPTVMRPDPVEHILADMMNALRIRFNDTIDCLCQCLGPGTT
;
A
#
# COMPACT_ATOMS: atom_id res chain seq x y z
N MET A 1 26.77 8.77 -18.61
CA MET A 1 26.34 10.03 -19.25
C MET A 1 25.21 10.76 -18.52
N ASN A 2 24.24 10.08 -17.87
CA ASN A 2 23.33 10.76 -16.93
C ASN A 2 24.05 11.57 -15.85
N GLY A 3 25.22 11.11 -15.38
CA GLY A 3 26.08 11.90 -14.48
C GLY A 3 26.53 13.23 -15.09
N THR A 4 26.98 13.23 -16.34
CA THR A 4 27.35 14.44 -17.08
C THR A 4 26.14 15.38 -17.27
N ALA A 5 24.99 14.83 -17.63
CA ALA A 5 23.75 15.62 -17.75
C ALA A 5 23.33 16.26 -16.42
N ARG A 6 23.48 15.56 -15.28
CA ARG A 6 23.24 16.15 -13.95
C ARG A 6 24.19 17.29 -13.64
N VAL A 7 25.47 17.13 -13.97
CA VAL A 7 26.45 18.21 -13.79
C VAL A 7 26.06 19.41 -14.65
N LEU A 8 25.75 19.19 -15.93
CA LEU A 8 25.35 20.27 -16.85
C LEU A 8 24.05 20.96 -16.44
N LEU A 9 23.09 20.25 -15.85
CA LEU A 9 21.86 20.84 -15.30
C LEU A 9 22.16 21.93 -14.25
N ASN A 10 23.17 21.72 -13.41
CA ASN A 10 23.59 22.70 -12.39
C ASN A 10 24.25 23.94 -12.99
N PHE A 11 24.71 23.87 -14.24
CA PHE A 11 25.37 24.95 -14.96
C PHE A 11 24.58 25.44 -16.18
N ALA A 12 23.32 25.03 -16.31
CA ALA A 12 22.48 25.31 -17.48
C ALA A 12 22.46 26.81 -17.84
N ASP A 13 22.38 27.67 -16.82
CA ASP A 13 22.28 29.13 -16.99
C ASP A 13 23.62 29.79 -17.41
N ARG A 14 24.71 29.00 -17.50
CA ARG A 14 26.06 29.45 -17.92
C ARG A 14 26.46 28.96 -19.30
N LEU A 15 25.62 28.15 -19.95
CA LEU A 15 25.90 27.63 -21.29
C LEU A 15 25.68 28.72 -22.34
N ASN A 16 26.58 28.82 -23.30
CA ASN A 16 26.42 29.75 -24.41
C ASN A 16 25.55 29.13 -25.54
N PRO A 17 25.03 29.94 -26.48
CA PRO A 17 24.13 29.45 -27.53
C PRO A 17 24.70 28.32 -28.41
N ASP A 18 26.00 28.36 -28.71
CA ASP A 18 26.67 27.33 -29.53
C ASP A 18 26.75 25.99 -28.78
N GLN A 19 27.08 26.03 -27.49
CA GLN A 19 27.09 24.85 -26.61
C GLN A 19 25.69 24.26 -26.48
N ILE A 20 24.67 25.10 -26.31
CA ILE A 20 23.28 24.66 -26.26
C ILE A 20 22.92 23.98 -27.58
N GLY A 21 23.25 24.58 -28.72
CA GLY A 21 22.99 24.00 -30.05
C GLY A 21 23.61 22.62 -30.22
N LEU A 22 24.89 22.46 -29.84
CA LEU A 22 25.60 21.18 -29.92
C LEU A 22 24.98 20.11 -29.00
N ILE A 23 24.57 20.48 -27.78
CA ILE A 23 23.89 19.57 -26.86
C ILE A 23 22.56 19.10 -27.45
N ILE A 24 21.74 20.03 -27.97
CA ILE A 24 20.45 19.69 -28.57
C ILE A 24 20.61 18.79 -29.79
N ASP A 25 21.55 19.09 -30.69
CA ASP A 25 21.84 18.27 -31.88
C ASP A 25 22.24 16.83 -31.47
N THR A 26 23.11 16.70 -30.47
CA THR A 26 23.54 15.38 -29.96
C THR A 26 22.40 14.57 -29.34
N ILE A 27 21.42 15.24 -28.72
CA ILE A 27 20.23 14.58 -28.16
C ILE A 27 19.30 14.16 -29.30
N GLN A 28 19.12 15.02 -30.31
CA GLN A 28 18.30 14.78 -31.50
C GLN A 28 18.79 13.61 -32.36
N THR A 29 20.11 13.45 -32.52
CA THR A 29 20.73 12.30 -33.22
C THR A 29 20.59 10.98 -32.47
N GLY A 30 20.17 11.02 -31.20
CA GLY A 30 19.94 9.86 -30.35
C GLY A 30 21.19 9.33 -29.66
N ASP A 31 22.31 10.06 -29.70
CA ASP A 31 23.58 9.66 -29.06
C ASP A 31 23.52 9.83 -27.52
N LEU A 32 22.58 10.63 -27.03
CA LEU A 32 22.32 10.87 -25.60
C LEU A 32 20.84 10.61 -25.26
N LEU A 33 20.60 9.60 -24.41
CA LEU A 33 19.25 9.23 -23.94
C LEU A 33 19.20 9.16 -22.42
N GLY A 34 18.08 9.57 -21.83
CA GLY A 34 17.82 9.45 -20.40
C GLY A 34 16.95 10.58 -19.85
N ASP A 35 16.24 10.32 -18.76
CA ASP A 35 15.30 11.28 -18.16
C ASP A 35 15.97 12.63 -17.82
N THR A 36 17.17 12.56 -17.21
CA THR A 36 17.99 13.74 -16.90
C THR A 36 18.45 14.49 -18.16
N VAL A 37 18.69 13.78 -19.26
CA VAL A 37 19.09 14.39 -20.54
C VAL A 37 17.93 15.18 -21.13
N TYR A 38 16.72 14.61 -21.12
CA TYR A 38 15.52 15.30 -21.61
C TYR A 38 15.16 16.51 -20.71
N GLN A 39 15.36 16.38 -19.40
CA GLN A 39 15.21 17.48 -18.45
C GLN A 39 16.22 18.60 -18.71
N LEU A 40 17.47 18.26 -19.04
CA LEU A 40 18.49 19.23 -19.44
C LEU A 40 18.06 19.98 -20.71
N ALA A 41 17.66 19.25 -21.75
CA ALA A 41 17.20 19.83 -23.02
C ALA A 41 16.08 20.85 -22.81
N ALA A 42 15.05 20.46 -22.03
CA ALA A 42 13.93 21.34 -21.72
C ALA A 42 14.34 22.59 -20.93
N ARG A 43 15.34 22.48 -20.04
CA ARG A 43 15.86 23.61 -19.26
C ARG A 43 16.70 24.58 -20.09
N ILE A 44 17.61 24.07 -20.92
CA ILE A 44 18.57 24.90 -21.66
C ILE A 44 17.96 25.52 -22.91
N ARG A 45 16.86 24.97 -23.42
CA ARG A 45 16.13 25.51 -24.57
C ARG A 45 14.61 25.37 -24.35
N PRO A 46 14.03 26.22 -23.48
CA PRO A 46 12.63 26.12 -23.06
C PRO A 46 11.63 26.61 -24.12
N ASP A 47 12.11 27.15 -25.24
CA ASP A 47 11.36 27.79 -26.34
C ASP A 47 11.27 26.92 -27.60
N MET A 48 11.73 25.66 -27.55
CA MET A 48 11.66 24.76 -28.70
C MET A 48 10.22 24.63 -29.25
N GLY A 49 10.05 24.76 -30.56
CA GLY A 49 8.76 24.65 -31.25
C GLY A 49 8.62 23.39 -32.12
N LEU A 50 7.39 22.94 -32.37
CA LEU A 50 7.07 21.76 -33.18
C LEU A 50 7.51 21.85 -34.64
N LEU A 51 7.53 23.06 -35.20
CA LEU A 51 7.92 23.29 -36.60
C LEU A 51 9.44 23.40 -36.78
N ASP A 52 10.20 23.48 -35.69
CA ASP A 52 11.65 23.67 -35.72
C ASP A 52 12.38 22.57 -34.94
N ASP A 53 12.80 22.85 -33.71
CA ASP A 53 13.59 21.95 -32.86
C ASP A 53 12.87 20.65 -32.47
N LEU A 54 11.54 20.63 -32.42
CA LEU A 54 10.75 19.43 -32.10
C LEU A 54 10.12 18.77 -33.33
N SER A 55 10.57 19.17 -34.53
CA SER A 55 10.08 18.57 -35.78
C SER A 55 10.52 17.11 -35.90
N LEU A 56 9.64 16.27 -36.43
CA LEU A 56 9.88 14.81 -36.56
C LEU A 56 11.16 14.49 -37.35
N SER A 57 11.54 15.33 -38.32
CA SER A 57 12.72 15.11 -39.16
C SER A 57 14.05 15.33 -38.45
N LYS A 58 14.07 16.12 -37.36
CA LYS A 58 15.30 16.35 -36.57
C LYS A 58 15.58 15.23 -35.58
N TRP A 59 14.57 14.47 -35.15
CA TRP A 59 14.73 13.48 -34.09
C TRP A 59 14.84 12.05 -34.66
N ARG A 60 15.96 11.39 -34.38
CA ARG A 60 16.15 9.98 -34.74
C ARG A 60 15.30 9.04 -33.87
N ASN A 61 15.00 9.45 -32.64
CA ASN A 61 14.26 8.66 -31.67
C ASN A 61 12.99 9.39 -31.21
N GLU A 62 11.84 8.90 -31.68
CA GLU A 62 10.53 9.47 -31.38
C GLU A 62 10.17 9.42 -29.89
N THR A 63 10.64 8.40 -29.17
CA THR A 63 10.44 8.33 -27.71
C THR A 63 11.22 9.43 -27.01
N ALA A 64 12.45 9.71 -27.43
CA ALA A 64 13.25 10.81 -26.88
C ALA A 64 12.62 12.17 -27.14
N ARG A 65 12.08 12.36 -28.36
CA ARG A 65 11.33 13.57 -28.73
C ARG A 65 10.12 13.77 -27.82
N CYS A 66 9.27 12.75 -27.69
CA CYS A 66 8.09 12.80 -26.83
C CYS A 66 8.45 13.08 -25.36
N GLN A 67 9.48 12.43 -24.83
CA GLN A 67 9.92 12.67 -23.45
C GLN A 67 10.45 14.11 -23.26
N THR A 68 11.15 14.66 -24.24
CA THR A 68 11.62 16.06 -24.20
C THR A 68 10.45 17.03 -24.23
N ILE A 69 9.46 16.80 -25.10
CA ILE A 69 8.21 17.59 -25.14
C ILE A 69 7.49 17.53 -23.79
N MET A 70 7.37 16.34 -23.18
CA MET A 70 6.78 16.19 -21.86
C MET A 70 7.52 17.00 -20.78
N LYS A 71 8.85 17.02 -20.80
CA LYS A 71 9.63 17.85 -19.85
C LYS A 71 9.42 19.34 -20.11
N LEU A 72 9.30 19.77 -21.37
CA LEU A 72 8.99 21.15 -21.72
C LEU A 72 7.63 21.59 -21.19
N ILE A 73 6.59 20.78 -21.40
CA ILE A 73 5.23 21.04 -20.91
C ILE A 73 5.21 21.18 -19.38
N LEU A 74 5.86 20.25 -18.67
CA LEU A 74 5.84 20.22 -17.20
C LEU A 74 6.73 21.29 -16.54
N GLN A 75 7.74 21.82 -17.25
CA GLN A 75 8.64 22.84 -16.69
C GLN A 75 8.14 24.27 -16.93
N SER A 76 7.38 24.52 -18.00
CA SER A 76 7.03 25.88 -18.42
C SER A 76 5.54 26.15 -18.29
N GLN A 77 5.14 26.82 -17.20
CA GLN A 77 3.73 27.08 -16.86
C GLN A 77 3.00 28.08 -17.79
N ALA A 78 3.69 28.74 -18.73
CA ALA A 78 3.15 29.87 -19.50
C ALA A 78 3.32 29.74 -21.02
N ARG A 79 3.37 28.51 -21.56
CA ARG A 79 3.49 28.29 -23.00
C ARG A 79 2.15 28.36 -23.71
N SER A 80 2.04 29.20 -24.73
CA SER A 80 0.83 29.35 -25.55
C SER A 80 0.56 28.15 -26.47
N ASP A 81 1.59 27.35 -26.78
CA ASP A 81 1.54 26.17 -27.66
C ASP A 81 1.40 24.84 -26.90
N THR A 82 1.04 24.88 -25.61
CA THR A 82 0.95 23.69 -24.74
C THR A 82 0.00 22.64 -25.31
N SER A 83 -1.17 23.04 -25.82
CA SER A 83 -2.14 22.12 -26.45
C SER A 83 -1.52 21.36 -27.63
N ASP A 84 -0.83 22.07 -28.53
CA ASP A 84 -0.21 21.45 -29.71
C ASP A 84 0.91 20.47 -29.31
N LEU A 85 1.70 20.83 -28.29
CA LEU A 85 2.74 19.96 -27.74
C LEU A 85 2.14 18.70 -27.12
N ILE A 86 1.05 18.81 -26.36
CA ILE A 86 0.35 17.66 -25.79
C ILE A 86 -0.19 16.77 -26.91
N ALA A 87 -0.84 17.35 -27.92
CA ALA A 87 -1.34 16.61 -29.08
C ALA A 87 -0.22 15.83 -29.79
N ALA A 88 0.94 16.46 -30.00
CA ALA A 88 2.09 15.84 -30.64
C ALA A 88 2.64 14.63 -29.87
N VAL A 89 2.50 14.60 -28.53
CA VAL A 89 2.88 13.46 -27.70
C VAL A 89 1.78 12.39 -27.69
N LEU A 90 0.52 12.77 -27.45
CA LEU A 90 -0.58 11.82 -27.27
C LEU A 90 -0.96 11.09 -28.56
N LEU A 91 -0.72 11.72 -29.71
CA LEU A 91 -0.93 11.10 -31.03
C LEU A 91 0.28 10.29 -31.52
N SER A 92 1.40 10.31 -30.79
CA SER A 92 2.60 9.55 -31.16
C SER A 92 2.38 8.04 -30.99
N PRO A 93 2.87 7.19 -31.91
CA PRO A 93 2.81 5.74 -31.75
C PRO A 93 3.61 5.24 -30.53
N CYS A 94 4.57 6.02 -30.03
CA CYS A 94 5.42 5.69 -28.89
C CYS A 94 4.81 6.10 -27.54
N VAL A 95 3.61 6.69 -27.52
CA VAL A 95 3.00 7.19 -26.29
C VAL A 95 2.80 6.06 -25.27
N LYS A 96 3.11 6.37 -24.00
CA LYS A 96 2.83 5.50 -22.85
C LYS A 96 1.76 6.17 -22.00
N LEU A 97 1.04 5.36 -21.22
CA LEU A 97 -0.02 5.86 -20.35
C LEU A 97 0.51 6.92 -19.37
N GLY A 98 1.71 6.72 -18.80
CA GLY A 98 2.33 7.71 -17.93
C GLY A 98 2.52 9.10 -18.57
N SER A 99 2.71 9.18 -19.90
CA SER A 99 2.74 10.47 -20.60
C SER A 99 1.39 11.19 -20.49
N PHE A 100 0.28 10.46 -20.67
CA PHE A 100 -1.05 11.01 -20.51
C PHE A 100 -1.32 11.42 -19.06
N VAL A 101 -1.04 10.54 -18.10
CA VAL A 101 -1.22 10.80 -16.66
C VAL A 101 -0.53 12.10 -16.25
N ASN A 102 0.66 12.38 -16.76
CA ASN A 102 1.40 13.61 -16.45
C ASN A 102 0.72 14.89 -16.92
N VAL A 103 -0.13 14.85 -17.96
CA VAL A 103 -0.75 16.04 -18.57
C VAL A 103 -2.27 16.10 -18.43
N ILE A 104 -2.94 15.08 -17.87
CA ILE A 104 -4.41 15.05 -17.68
C ILE A 104 -4.90 16.37 -17.05
N ASP A 105 -4.21 16.87 -16.03
CA ASP A 105 -4.62 18.08 -15.29
C ASP A 105 -4.48 19.37 -16.10
N LEU A 106 -3.70 19.33 -17.19
CA LEU A 106 -3.50 20.47 -18.11
C LEU A 106 -4.53 20.49 -19.24
N LEU A 107 -5.25 19.39 -19.46
CA LEU A 107 -6.27 19.30 -20.51
C LEU A 107 -7.54 20.02 -20.09
N SER A 108 -8.17 20.73 -21.02
CA SER A 108 -9.58 21.11 -20.90
C SER A 108 -10.48 19.87 -20.97
N ASP A 109 -11.73 19.98 -20.52
CA ASP A 109 -12.67 18.85 -20.55
C ASP A 109 -12.95 18.37 -21.99
N LYS A 110 -12.93 19.29 -22.96
CA LYS A 110 -13.08 18.95 -24.38
C LYS A 110 -11.92 18.09 -24.88
N GLU A 111 -10.68 18.50 -24.60
CA GLU A 111 -9.49 17.75 -25.00
C GLU A 111 -9.40 16.40 -24.28
N LEU A 112 -9.77 16.36 -22.99
CA LEU A 112 -9.85 15.12 -22.23
C LEU A 112 -10.78 14.11 -22.92
N GLN A 113 -11.99 14.53 -23.28
CA GLN A 113 -12.97 13.68 -23.98
C GLN A 113 -12.48 13.23 -25.36
N GLU A 114 -11.70 14.06 -26.06
CA GLU A 114 -11.12 13.73 -27.36
C GLU A 114 -10.01 12.66 -27.26
N TYR A 115 -9.14 12.77 -26.26
CA TYR A 115 -7.98 11.87 -26.12
C TYR A 115 -8.28 10.58 -25.35
N LEU A 116 -9.25 10.60 -24.44
CA LEU A 116 -9.57 9.47 -23.57
C LEU A 116 -9.82 8.15 -24.33
N PRO A 117 -10.60 8.10 -25.44
CA PRO A 117 -10.79 6.86 -26.20
C PRO A 117 -9.50 6.27 -26.75
N SER A 118 -8.55 7.11 -27.16
CA SER A 118 -7.24 6.68 -27.64
C SER A 118 -6.38 6.12 -26.51
N MET A 119 -6.45 6.74 -25.33
CA MET A 119 -5.72 6.25 -24.14
C MET A 119 -6.29 4.93 -23.64
N CYS A 120 -7.61 4.77 -23.66
CA CYS A 120 -8.29 3.51 -23.37
C CYS A 120 -7.84 2.36 -24.27
N ARG A 121 -7.39 2.61 -25.51
CA ARG A 121 -6.82 1.55 -26.37
C ARG A 121 -5.46 1.04 -25.89
N ILE A 122 -4.72 1.85 -25.12
CA ILE A 122 -3.35 1.55 -24.68
C ILE A 122 -3.35 0.77 -23.36
N VAL A 123 -4.40 0.88 -22.54
CA VAL A 123 -4.45 0.26 -21.21
C VAL A 123 -4.37 -1.27 -21.23
N THR A 124 -4.67 -1.89 -22.37
CA THR A 124 -4.56 -3.35 -22.58
C THR A 124 -3.11 -3.80 -22.79
N ASP A 125 -2.20 -2.92 -23.22
CA ASP A 125 -0.78 -3.20 -23.39
C ASP A 125 -0.03 -2.93 -22.08
N ARG A 126 0.28 -4.00 -21.34
CA ARG A 126 1.04 -3.93 -20.07
C ARG A 126 2.39 -3.22 -20.19
N ARG A 127 3.03 -3.20 -21.36
CA ARG A 127 4.33 -2.50 -21.56
C ARG A 127 4.16 -0.99 -21.67
N ARG A 128 3.00 -0.54 -22.15
CA ARG A 128 2.68 0.88 -22.34
C ARG A 128 1.82 1.45 -21.21
N ALA A 129 1.17 0.59 -20.44
CA ALA A 129 0.35 0.95 -19.28
C ALA A 129 0.72 0.10 -18.04
N PRO A 130 1.86 0.38 -17.38
CA PRO A 130 2.14 -0.18 -16.06
C PRO A 130 1.00 0.05 -15.07
N LEU A 131 0.88 -0.80 -14.04
CA LEU A 131 -0.16 -0.67 -13.01
C LEU A 131 -0.12 0.68 -12.29
N SER A 132 1.07 1.21 -12.00
CA SER A 132 1.25 2.54 -11.39
C SER A 132 0.65 3.67 -12.24
N ASP A 133 0.80 3.59 -13.57
CA ASP A 133 0.24 4.59 -14.48
C ASP A 133 -1.27 4.44 -14.60
N LEU A 134 -1.79 3.20 -14.56
CA LEU A 134 -3.22 2.94 -14.56
C LEU A 134 -3.89 3.47 -13.28
N GLN A 135 -3.26 3.23 -12.13
CA GLN A 135 -3.67 3.78 -10.84
C GLN A 135 -3.68 5.32 -10.88
N GLY A 136 -2.59 5.93 -11.37
CA GLY A 136 -2.50 7.38 -11.52
C GLY A 136 -3.55 7.97 -12.48
N MET A 137 -3.89 7.25 -13.56
CA MET A 137 -4.97 7.65 -14.46
C MET A 137 -6.32 7.63 -13.75
N ILE A 138 -6.68 6.55 -13.05
CA ILE A 138 -7.96 6.44 -12.33
C ILE A 138 -8.08 7.57 -11.29
N SER A 139 -7.01 7.80 -10.51
CA SER A 139 -6.96 8.84 -9.48
C SER A 139 -7.22 10.24 -10.06
N LYS A 140 -6.56 10.59 -11.17
CA LYS A 140 -6.76 11.91 -11.82
C LYS A 140 -8.10 12.04 -12.53
N LEU A 141 -8.62 10.96 -13.10
CA LEU A 141 -9.93 10.97 -13.76
C LEU A 141 -11.07 11.14 -12.75
N ALA A 142 -10.90 10.70 -11.50
CA ALA A 142 -11.93 10.84 -10.47
C ALA A 142 -12.37 12.29 -10.20
N GLY A 143 -11.46 13.26 -10.33
CA GLY A 143 -11.79 14.69 -10.19
C GLY A 143 -12.32 15.34 -11.47
N ARG A 144 -12.40 14.61 -12.59
CA ARG A 144 -12.65 15.15 -13.93
C ARG A 144 -13.81 14.50 -14.66
N LEU A 145 -14.17 13.28 -14.30
CA LEU A 145 -15.28 12.54 -14.91
C LEU A 145 -16.40 12.36 -13.88
N ASP A 146 -17.63 12.41 -14.38
CA ASP A 146 -18.79 11.94 -13.62
C ASP A 146 -18.74 10.40 -13.56
N ILE A 147 -19.28 9.83 -12.49
CA ILE A 147 -19.39 8.37 -12.29
C ILE A 147 -20.12 7.69 -13.46
N VAL A 148 -20.97 8.42 -14.19
CA VAL A 148 -21.68 7.88 -15.37
C VAL A 148 -20.78 7.60 -16.57
N ASP A 149 -19.64 8.28 -16.70
CA ASP A 149 -18.70 8.12 -17.82
C ASP A 149 -17.56 7.14 -17.53
N LEU A 150 -17.30 6.91 -16.26
CA LEU A 150 -16.26 6.01 -15.76
C LEU A 150 -16.35 4.55 -16.24
N PRO A 151 -17.55 3.93 -16.41
CA PRO A 151 -17.66 2.59 -16.95
C PRO A 151 -16.93 2.42 -18.28
N LYS A 152 -16.95 3.42 -19.17
CA LYS A 152 -16.29 3.35 -20.49
C LYS A 152 -14.77 3.16 -20.36
N VAL A 153 -14.19 3.80 -19.35
CA VAL A 153 -12.76 3.69 -19.04
C VAL A 153 -12.45 2.33 -18.43
N LEU A 154 -13.25 1.91 -17.45
CA LEU A 154 -13.06 0.65 -16.72
C LEU A 154 -13.30 -0.58 -17.60
N GLU A 155 -14.22 -0.52 -18.57
CA GLU A 155 -14.41 -1.56 -19.58
C GLU A 155 -13.12 -1.86 -20.34
N SER A 156 -12.35 -0.80 -20.66
CA SER A 156 -11.11 -0.93 -21.43
C SER A 156 -9.98 -1.59 -20.63
N CYS A 157 -10.00 -1.48 -19.29
CA CYS A 157 -9.02 -2.10 -18.39
C CYS A 157 -9.61 -3.20 -17.50
N PHE A 158 -10.80 -3.73 -17.81
CA PHE A 158 -11.54 -4.64 -16.93
C PHE A 158 -10.72 -5.84 -16.47
N ASN A 159 -10.04 -6.51 -17.42
CA ASN A 159 -9.21 -7.70 -17.15
C ASN A 159 -8.02 -7.42 -16.22
N ARG A 160 -7.75 -6.14 -15.94
CA ARG A 160 -6.65 -5.69 -15.10
C ARG A 160 -7.11 -5.18 -13.74
N LEU A 161 -8.41 -4.98 -13.53
CA LEU A 161 -8.95 -4.44 -12.27
C LEU A 161 -8.67 -5.34 -11.07
N LEU A 162 -8.52 -6.65 -11.30
CA LEU A 162 -8.17 -7.63 -10.27
C LEU A 162 -6.66 -7.94 -10.22
N GLU A 163 -5.82 -7.25 -11.02
CA GLU A 163 -4.35 -7.42 -10.94
C GLU A 163 -3.78 -6.82 -9.64
N SER A 164 -4.45 -5.83 -9.05
CA SER A 164 -4.05 -5.23 -7.78
C SER A 164 -5.22 -4.51 -7.09
N PRO A 165 -5.34 -4.59 -5.75
CA PRO A 165 -6.39 -3.89 -5.01
C PRO A 165 -6.32 -2.36 -5.16
N CYS A 166 -5.13 -1.81 -5.42
CA CYS A 166 -4.90 -0.37 -5.50
C CYS A 166 -5.72 0.34 -6.60
N LEU A 167 -6.13 -0.38 -7.65
CA LEU A 167 -6.93 0.19 -8.73
C LEU A 167 -8.36 0.51 -8.27
N LEU A 168 -8.97 -0.42 -7.51
CA LEU A 168 -10.29 -0.23 -6.93
C LEU A 168 -10.23 0.70 -5.71
N GLU A 169 -9.10 0.72 -5.00
CA GLU A 169 -8.86 1.69 -3.93
C GLU A 169 -8.93 3.13 -4.44
N GLU A 170 -8.25 3.47 -5.55
CA GLU A 170 -8.32 4.82 -6.13
C GLU A 170 -9.72 5.15 -6.63
N LEU A 171 -10.45 4.16 -7.15
CA LEU A 171 -11.85 4.31 -7.54
C LEU A 171 -12.72 4.71 -6.33
N CYS A 172 -12.60 3.96 -5.24
CA CYS A 172 -13.36 4.19 -4.02
C CYS A 172 -12.95 5.51 -3.32
N LYS A 173 -11.67 5.89 -3.34
CA LYS A 173 -11.22 7.21 -2.86
C LYS A 173 -11.86 8.35 -3.64
N GLY A 174 -11.97 8.21 -4.96
CA GLY A 174 -12.51 9.24 -5.84
C GLY A 174 -14.02 9.41 -5.77
N TYR A 175 -14.76 8.30 -5.73
CA TYR A 175 -16.21 8.28 -5.90
C TYR A 175 -16.99 7.76 -4.68
N GLY A 176 -16.29 7.38 -3.61
CA GLY A 176 -16.85 6.76 -2.40
C GLY A 176 -16.85 5.23 -2.44
N ASN A 177 -16.93 4.62 -1.25
CA ASN A 177 -16.88 3.16 -1.07
C ASN A 177 -18.04 2.41 -1.75
N ASP A 178 -19.16 3.10 -1.99
CA ASP A 178 -20.35 2.56 -2.65
C ASP A 178 -20.43 2.87 -4.15
N CYS A 179 -19.36 3.38 -4.77
CA CYS A 179 -19.38 3.79 -6.18
C CYS A 179 -19.82 2.66 -7.13
N LEU A 180 -19.48 1.41 -6.82
CA LEU A 180 -19.88 0.25 -7.63
C LEU A 180 -21.37 -0.10 -7.51
N ASN A 181 -22.08 0.42 -6.50
CA ASN A 181 -23.53 0.27 -6.36
C ASN A 181 -24.32 1.27 -7.24
N HIS A 182 -23.64 2.24 -7.86
CA HIS A 182 -24.29 3.17 -8.79
C HIS A 182 -24.85 2.42 -10.02
N PRO A 183 -26.06 2.75 -10.53
CA PRO A 183 -26.67 2.04 -11.65
C PRO A 183 -25.78 1.95 -12.90
N SER A 184 -25.03 3.01 -13.22
CA SER A 184 -24.09 3.02 -14.35
C SER A 184 -22.93 2.03 -14.19
N MET A 185 -22.59 1.65 -12.95
CA MET A 185 -21.51 0.72 -12.63
C MET A 185 -21.98 -0.75 -12.56
N ALA A 186 -23.28 -1.02 -12.65
CA ALA A 186 -23.85 -2.35 -12.43
C ALA A 186 -23.20 -3.45 -13.29
N SER A 187 -23.02 -3.20 -14.60
CA SER A 187 -22.35 -4.17 -15.50
C SER A 187 -20.93 -4.51 -15.05
N ILE A 188 -20.15 -3.51 -14.64
CA ILE A 188 -18.78 -3.70 -14.16
C ILE A 188 -18.80 -4.46 -12.84
N ARG A 189 -19.64 -4.03 -11.88
CA ARG A 189 -19.81 -4.68 -10.58
C ARG A 189 -20.18 -6.15 -10.72
N ASP A 190 -21.18 -6.47 -11.53
CA ASP A 190 -21.70 -7.83 -11.67
C ASP A 190 -20.67 -8.75 -12.35
N ARG A 191 -19.87 -8.22 -13.28
CA ARG A 191 -18.77 -8.99 -13.87
C ARG A 191 -17.61 -9.18 -12.88
N LEU A 192 -17.24 -8.15 -12.11
CA LEU A 192 -16.24 -8.27 -11.05
C LEU A 192 -16.67 -9.28 -10.00
N ALA A 193 -17.95 -9.30 -9.64
CA ALA A 193 -18.54 -10.26 -8.72
C ALA A 193 -18.30 -11.72 -9.14
N VAL A 194 -18.54 -12.01 -10.43
CA VAL A 194 -18.30 -13.34 -11.02
C VAL A 194 -16.81 -13.71 -10.96
N GLU A 195 -15.92 -12.78 -11.31
CA GLU A 195 -14.48 -13.03 -11.30
C GLU A 195 -13.93 -13.19 -9.88
N ILE A 196 -14.41 -12.41 -8.90
CA ILE A 196 -14.05 -12.57 -7.48
C ILE A 196 -14.50 -13.93 -6.95
N THR A 197 -15.73 -14.34 -7.26
CA THR A 197 -16.25 -15.66 -6.85
C THR A 197 -15.38 -16.81 -7.37
N LYS A 198 -14.90 -16.72 -8.61
CA LYS A 198 -13.95 -17.69 -9.17
C LYS A 198 -12.59 -17.63 -8.48
N ALA A 199 -12.08 -16.42 -8.28
CA ALA A 199 -10.74 -16.18 -7.75
C ALA A 199 -10.58 -16.61 -6.29
N VAL A 200 -11.63 -16.56 -5.48
CA VAL A 200 -11.61 -17.03 -4.09
C VAL A 200 -11.31 -18.53 -3.97
N SER A 201 -11.67 -19.32 -4.98
CA SER A 201 -11.37 -20.75 -5.04
C SER A 201 -10.13 -21.08 -5.88
N HIS A 202 -9.34 -20.06 -6.25
CA HIS A 202 -8.17 -20.24 -7.10
C HIS A 202 -7.08 -21.04 -6.39
N SER A 203 -6.31 -21.84 -7.14
CA SER A 203 -5.24 -22.68 -6.57
C SER A 203 -4.07 -21.85 -6.03
N ASP A 204 -3.73 -20.78 -6.74
CA ASP A 204 -2.74 -19.78 -6.31
C ASP A 204 -3.28 -18.93 -5.16
N TRP A 205 -2.50 -18.86 -4.08
CA TRP A 205 -2.89 -18.11 -2.89
C TRP A 205 -2.76 -16.60 -3.09
N GLU A 206 -1.85 -16.12 -3.94
CA GLU A 206 -1.69 -14.68 -4.21
C GLU A 206 -2.96 -14.09 -4.86
N VAL A 207 -3.60 -14.89 -5.73
CA VAL A 207 -4.88 -14.54 -6.34
C VAL A 207 -5.99 -14.49 -5.30
N ARG A 208 -6.06 -15.48 -4.39
CA ARG A 208 -7.05 -15.49 -3.30
C ARG A 208 -6.86 -14.30 -2.37
N ASP A 209 -5.62 -14.02 -1.98
CA ASP A 209 -5.26 -12.91 -1.09
C ASP A 209 -5.68 -11.56 -1.71
N THR A 210 -5.31 -11.35 -2.98
CA THR A 210 -5.68 -10.15 -3.75
C THR A 210 -7.18 -9.91 -3.77
N VAL A 211 -8.01 -10.94 -4.01
CA VAL A 211 -9.47 -10.74 -4.08
C VAL A 211 -10.12 -10.55 -2.71
N VAL A 212 -9.54 -11.10 -1.65
CA VAL A 212 -9.98 -10.83 -0.28
C VAL A 212 -9.65 -9.38 0.09
N ASP A 213 -8.47 -8.88 -0.25
CA ASP A 213 -8.11 -7.47 -0.05
C ASP A 213 -8.99 -6.52 -0.87
N ILE A 214 -9.35 -6.90 -2.10
CA ILE A 214 -10.32 -6.14 -2.91
C ILE A 214 -11.68 -6.04 -2.21
N ALA A 215 -12.17 -7.13 -1.61
CA ALA A 215 -13.42 -7.11 -0.86
C ALA A 215 -13.32 -6.33 0.46
N ALA A 216 -12.13 -6.18 1.05
CA ALA A 216 -11.91 -5.27 2.16
C ALA A 216 -12.19 -3.82 1.75
N ILE A 217 -11.66 -3.43 0.58
CA ILE A 217 -11.79 -2.08 -0.01
C ILE A 217 -13.21 -1.82 -0.52
N VAL A 218 -13.83 -2.82 -1.14
CA VAL A 218 -15.14 -2.71 -1.80
C VAL A 218 -16.17 -3.58 -1.05
N PRO A 219 -16.96 -3.01 -0.12
CA PRO A 219 -17.83 -3.78 0.77
C PRO A 219 -18.86 -4.65 0.03
N CYS A 220 -19.35 -4.22 -1.14
CA CYS A 220 -20.35 -4.98 -1.90
C CYS A 220 -19.86 -6.36 -2.39
N PHE A 221 -18.55 -6.62 -2.35
CA PHE A 221 -17.98 -7.92 -2.74
C PHE A 221 -17.78 -8.89 -1.57
N ARG A 222 -17.82 -8.44 -0.31
CA ARG A 222 -17.62 -9.32 0.85
C ARG A 222 -18.60 -10.51 0.90
N PRO A 223 -19.90 -10.35 0.59
CA PRO A 223 -20.83 -11.48 0.57
C PRO A 223 -20.46 -12.58 -0.44
N MET A 224 -19.69 -12.25 -1.47
CA MET A 224 -19.35 -13.16 -2.57
C MET A 224 -18.21 -14.12 -2.21
N LEU A 225 -17.44 -13.82 -1.16
CA LEU A 225 -16.27 -14.61 -0.79
C LEU A 225 -16.62 -16.03 -0.28
N GLY A 226 -17.91 -16.38 -0.20
CA GLY A 226 -18.42 -17.56 0.53
C GLY A 226 -19.45 -18.36 -0.18
N MET A 227 -19.66 -18.08 -1.45
CA MET A 227 -20.54 -18.84 -2.31
C MET A 227 -19.75 -20.03 -2.88
N PRO A 228 -20.05 -21.29 -2.50
CA PRO A 228 -19.52 -22.42 -3.24
C PRO A 228 -20.07 -22.41 -4.68
N LEU A 229 -19.19 -22.57 -5.67
CA LEU A 229 -19.49 -22.57 -7.12
C LEU A 229 -20.49 -23.64 -7.60
N GLN A 230 -21.01 -24.51 -6.71
CA GLN A 230 -21.89 -25.63 -7.08
C GLN A 230 -23.38 -25.26 -7.29
N GLN A 231 -23.80 -24.01 -7.09
CA GLN A 231 -25.19 -23.60 -7.34
C GLN A 231 -25.44 -22.83 -8.66
N TYR A 232 -24.40 -22.62 -9.49
CA TYR A 232 -24.57 -22.02 -10.83
C TYR A 232 -24.82 -23.06 -11.92
N GLY A 233 -25.67 -24.04 -11.63
CA GLY A 233 -26.24 -24.92 -12.65
C GLY A 233 -27.34 -24.18 -13.42
N ASP A 234 -27.04 -23.79 -14.66
CA ASP A 234 -27.95 -23.46 -15.77
C ASP A 234 -28.99 -22.33 -15.63
N HIS A 235 -29.08 -21.62 -14.52
CA HIS A 235 -29.88 -20.39 -14.44
C HIS A 235 -29.03 -19.20 -14.02
N LEU A 236 -28.81 -18.28 -14.97
CA LEU A 236 -28.36 -16.91 -14.73
C LEU A 236 -29.36 -16.23 -13.77
N CYS A 237 -29.18 -16.41 -12.47
CA CYS A 237 -29.87 -15.60 -11.48
C CYS A 237 -29.22 -14.22 -11.49
N THR A 238 -29.97 -13.25 -12.01
CA THR A 238 -29.83 -11.82 -11.73
C THR A 238 -29.53 -11.67 -10.23
N ILE A 239 -28.35 -11.15 -9.90
CA ILE A 239 -28.07 -10.74 -8.53
C ILE A 239 -28.97 -9.53 -8.30
N ASP A 240 -30.09 -9.73 -7.62
CA ASP A 240 -31.07 -8.69 -7.37
C ASP A 240 -30.56 -7.82 -6.22
N PHE A 241 -29.83 -6.75 -6.55
CA PHE A 241 -29.29 -5.79 -5.58
C PHE A 241 -30.36 -4.89 -4.95
N HIS A 242 -31.63 -5.03 -5.37
CA HIS A 242 -32.73 -4.12 -4.98
C HIS A 242 -33.66 -4.65 -3.90
N THR A 243 -33.52 -5.89 -3.45
CA THR A 243 -34.34 -6.45 -2.37
C THR A 243 -33.47 -6.78 -1.17
N GLY A 244 -33.65 -5.99 -0.10
CA GLY A 244 -33.16 -6.37 1.21
C GLY A 244 -33.69 -7.76 1.58
N PHE A 245 -32.78 -8.65 1.97
CA PHE A 245 -33.00 -9.99 2.49
C PHE A 245 -33.64 -11.03 1.54
N GLY A 246 -32.89 -12.12 1.30
CA GLY A 246 -33.49 -13.35 0.79
C GLY A 246 -32.60 -14.27 -0.05
N LEU A 247 -31.36 -14.55 0.36
CA LEU A 247 -30.65 -15.76 -0.12
C LEU A 247 -30.07 -16.48 1.10
N CYS A 248 -30.20 -17.82 1.13
CA CYS A 248 -29.75 -18.68 2.22
C CYS A 248 -28.24 -18.51 2.46
N ILE A 249 -27.89 -17.60 3.38
CA ILE A 249 -26.55 -17.47 3.95
C ILE A 249 -26.37 -18.68 4.87
N SER A 250 -25.41 -19.56 4.57
CA SER A 250 -24.86 -20.47 5.58
C SER A 250 -24.48 -19.62 6.79
N LEU A 251 -24.96 -19.94 7.99
CA LEU A 251 -24.75 -19.15 9.21
C LEU A 251 -23.27 -18.78 9.46
N ASP A 252 -22.32 -19.55 8.94
CA ASP A 252 -20.87 -19.28 9.06
C ASP A 252 -20.30 -18.23 8.10
N GLY A 253 -21.06 -17.77 7.11
CA GLY A 253 -20.60 -16.84 6.09
C GLY A 253 -19.35 -17.28 5.30
N PRO A 254 -18.93 -16.46 4.33
CA PRO A 254 -17.74 -16.69 3.51
C PRO A 254 -16.38 -16.83 4.16
N LEU A 255 -16.15 -15.96 5.12
CA LEU A 255 -14.81 -15.59 5.52
C LEU A 255 -14.33 -16.51 6.63
N ILE A 256 -15.23 -17.04 7.46
CA ILE A 256 -14.88 -17.96 8.54
C ILE A 256 -14.21 -19.23 8.00
N PRO A 257 -14.72 -19.90 6.94
CA PRO A 257 -14.00 -21.01 6.32
C PRO A 257 -12.61 -20.63 5.79
N LEU A 258 -12.44 -19.44 5.20
CA LEU A 258 -11.13 -18.96 4.75
C LEU A 258 -10.19 -18.77 5.94
N VAL A 259 -10.63 -18.10 7.01
CA VAL A 259 -9.86 -17.91 8.26
C VAL A 259 -9.51 -19.24 8.93
N ARG A 260 -10.36 -20.26 8.86
CA ARG A 260 -10.10 -21.53 9.55
C ARG A 260 -9.26 -22.51 8.74
N PHE A 261 -9.42 -22.52 7.41
CA PHE A 261 -8.98 -23.65 6.59
C PHE A 261 -8.12 -23.27 5.39
N ASP A 262 -7.95 -21.99 5.05
CA ASP A 262 -7.04 -21.64 3.97
C ASP A 262 -5.59 -22.01 4.32
N ARG A 263 -4.88 -22.57 3.35
CA ARG A 263 -3.50 -23.03 3.52
C ARG A 263 -2.52 -21.87 3.67
N SER A 264 -2.84 -20.69 3.15
CA SER A 264 -1.98 -19.50 3.21
C SER A 264 -2.32 -18.66 4.43
N CYS A 265 -1.31 -18.37 5.26
CA CYS A 265 -1.45 -17.48 6.40
C CYS A 265 -1.88 -16.05 6.00
N TYR A 266 -1.44 -15.57 4.83
CA TYR A 266 -1.81 -14.27 4.30
C TYR A 266 -3.30 -14.20 3.98
N VAL A 267 -3.84 -15.22 3.30
CA VAL A 267 -5.28 -15.30 2.99
C VAL A 267 -6.11 -15.39 4.26
N ARG A 268 -5.69 -16.19 5.25
CA ARG A 268 -6.37 -16.27 6.56
C ARG A 268 -6.39 -14.91 7.26
N ALA A 269 -5.25 -14.22 7.29
CA ALA A 269 -5.13 -12.90 7.90
C ALA A 269 -5.98 -11.84 7.17
N ALA A 270 -5.97 -11.83 5.83
CA ALA A 270 -6.80 -10.94 5.01
C ALA A 270 -8.29 -11.19 5.24
N ALA A 271 -8.70 -12.46 5.29
CA ALA A 271 -10.10 -12.83 5.54
C ALA A 271 -10.55 -12.39 6.94
N LEU A 272 -9.67 -12.51 7.94
CA LEU A 272 -9.97 -12.04 9.29
C LEU A 272 -10.08 -10.52 9.36
N ARG A 273 -9.21 -9.77 8.65
CA ARG A 273 -9.36 -8.31 8.51
C ARG A 273 -10.70 -7.92 7.90
N CYS A 274 -11.16 -8.65 6.87
CA CYS A 274 -12.48 -8.44 6.30
C CYS A 274 -13.61 -8.65 7.31
N LEU A 275 -13.56 -9.72 8.11
CA LEU A 275 -14.55 -9.96 9.17
C LEU A 275 -14.56 -8.84 10.23
N ILE A 276 -13.38 -8.33 10.59
CA ILE A 276 -13.26 -7.24 11.57
C ILE A 276 -13.93 -5.95 11.06
N LEU A 277 -13.88 -5.66 9.76
CA LEU A 277 -14.59 -4.52 9.18
C LEU A 277 -16.12 -4.64 9.32
N ASP A 278 -16.62 -5.86 9.47
CA ASP A 278 -18.03 -6.20 9.65
C ASP A 278 -18.34 -6.66 11.08
N ALA A 279 -17.47 -6.36 12.06
CA ALA A 279 -17.55 -6.88 13.43
C ALA A 279 -18.91 -6.65 14.12
N GLN A 280 -19.63 -5.57 13.77
CA GLN A 280 -20.97 -5.29 14.28
C GLN A 280 -22.00 -6.39 13.99
N TYR A 281 -21.75 -7.22 12.97
CA TYR A 281 -22.61 -8.35 12.61
C TYR A 281 -22.17 -9.67 13.25
N TYR A 282 -21.02 -9.69 13.93
CA TYR A 282 -20.38 -10.87 14.49
C TYR A 282 -19.94 -10.67 15.95
N GLU A 283 -20.71 -9.92 16.74
CA GLU A 283 -20.31 -9.49 18.09
C GLU A 283 -19.95 -10.64 19.04
N GLU A 284 -20.64 -11.79 18.92
CA GLU A 284 -20.36 -12.98 19.74
C GLU A 284 -19.37 -13.96 19.07
N GLU A 285 -19.45 -14.13 17.75
CA GLU A 285 -18.67 -15.15 17.02
C GLU A 285 -17.24 -14.71 16.75
N LEU A 286 -17.01 -13.43 16.46
CA LEU A 286 -15.70 -12.90 16.08
C LEU A 286 -14.69 -12.95 17.22
N PRO A 287 -15.00 -12.54 18.47
CA PRO A 287 -14.08 -12.71 19.60
C PRO A 287 -13.68 -14.16 19.83
N GLN A 288 -14.63 -15.10 19.75
CA GLN A 288 -14.34 -16.53 19.87
C GLN A 288 -13.49 -17.06 18.71
N LEU A 289 -13.71 -16.57 17.49
CA LEU A 289 -12.86 -16.91 16.35
C LEU A 289 -11.43 -16.39 16.56
N CYS A 290 -11.26 -15.14 17.02
CA CYS A 290 -9.95 -14.56 17.33
C CYS A 290 -9.23 -15.33 18.46
N GLU A 291 -9.95 -15.71 19.52
CA GLU A 291 -9.42 -16.58 20.58
C GLU A 291 -8.87 -17.89 19.97
N ASN A 292 -9.68 -18.57 19.15
CA ASN A 292 -9.27 -19.83 18.51
C ASN A 292 -8.07 -19.64 17.58
N VAL A 293 -8.01 -18.55 16.81
CA VAL A 293 -6.86 -18.25 15.94
C VAL A 293 -5.58 -18.09 16.75
N ILE A 294 -5.61 -17.34 17.85
CA ILE A 294 -4.42 -17.15 18.70
C ILE A 294 -3.98 -18.46 19.35
N LEU A 295 -4.94 -19.29 19.78
CA LEU A 295 -4.64 -20.55 20.46
C LEU A 295 -4.13 -21.65 19.52
N LEU A 296 -4.63 -21.69 18.28
CA LEU A 296 -4.49 -22.85 17.40
C LEU A 296 -3.71 -22.58 16.10
N ASP A 297 -3.66 -21.34 15.61
CA ASP A 297 -2.98 -21.04 14.36
C ASP A 297 -1.45 -21.10 14.56
N VAL A 298 -0.76 -21.74 13.62
CA VAL A 298 0.70 -21.91 13.67
C VAL A 298 1.43 -20.68 13.15
N ASP A 299 0.80 -19.88 12.32
CA ASP A 299 1.41 -18.72 11.68
C ASP A 299 1.11 -17.42 12.43
N ALA A 300 2.10 -16.53 12.54
CA ALA A 300 1.97 -15.28 13.29
C ALA A 300 0.98 -14.29 12.64
N GLU A 301 0.89 -14.26 11.31
CA GLU A 301 0.09 -13.27 10.57
C GLU A 301 -1.40 -13.24 10.98
N PRO A 302 -2.15 -14.36 10.99
CA PRO A 302 -3.52 -14.38 11.51
C PRO A 302 -3.60 -14.06 13.00
N ARG A 303 -2.63 -14.53 13.82
CA ARG A 303 -2.61 -14.29 15.27
C ARG A 303 -2.42 -12.80 15.58
N LEU A 304 -1.57 -12.10 14.84
CA LEU A 304 -1.37 -10.65 14.96
C LEU A 304 -2.65 -9.87 14.65
N VAL A 305 -3.38 -10.26 13.60
CA VAL A 305 -4.68 -9.64 13.29
C VAL A 305 -5.70 -9.89 14.41
N ALA A 306 -5.78 -11.13 14.91
CA ALA A 306 -6.70 -11.51 15.97
C ALA A 306 -6.41 -10.77 17.29
N ILE A 307 -5.14 -10.71 17.73
CA ILE A 307 -4.79 -10.09 19.00
C ILE A 307 -4.97 -8.57 18.97
N ARG A 308 -4.69 -7.92 17.83
CA ARG A 308 -4.96 -6.48 17.66
C ARG A 308 -6.47 -6.17 17.73
N TYR A 309 -7.31 -7.03 17.17
CA TYR A 309 -8.76 -6.88 17.31
C TYR A 309 -9.19 -6.97 18.77
N LEU A 310 -8.74 -8.00 19.50
CA LEU A 310 -9.05 -8.17 20.92
C LEU A 310 -8.51 -7.02 21.77
N GLN A 311 -7.31 -6.49 21.47
CA GLN A 311 -6.76 -5.31 22.12
C GLN A 311 -7.65 -4.07 21.91
N SER A 312 -8.05 -3.81 20.66
CA SER A 312 -8.90 -2.65 20.34
C SER A 312 -10.31 -2.73 20.95
N THR A 313 -10.75 -3.94 21.31
CA THR A 313 -12.09 -4.22 21.86
C THR A 313 -12.03 -4.77 23.29
N LEU A 314 -10.90 -4.60 23.98
CA LEU A 314 -10.56 -5.24 25.26
C LEU A 314 -11.67 -5.11 26.32
N ALA A 315 -12.27 -3.93 26.46
CA ALA A 315 -13.31 -3.69 27.44
C ALA A 315 -14.55 -4.59 27.27
N LYS A 316 -14.87 -5.01 26.04
CA LYS A 316 -15.99 -5.90 25.74
C LYS A 316 -15.59 -7.38 25.78
N ASN A 317 -14.32 -7.68 25.49
CA ASN A 317 -13.82 -9.03 25.23
C ASN A 317 -12.76 -9.48 26.25
N ILE A 318 -12.78 -8.91 27.45
CA ILE A 318 -11.77 -9.15 28.49
C ILE A 318 -11.64 -10.64 28.88
N SER A 319 -12.77 -11.37 28.88
CA SER A 319 -12.79 -12.81 29.17
C SER A 319 -12.03 -13.63 28.11
N HIS A 320 -12.16 -13.29 26.83
CA HIS A 320 -11.41 -13.90 25.74
C HIS A 320 -9.91 -13.57 25.86
N VAL A 321 -9.58 -12.32 26.18
CA VAL A 321 -8.18 -11.89 26.38
C VAL A 321 -7.53 -12.62 27.55
N PHE A 322 -8.25 -12.82 28.65
CA PHE A 322 -7.76 -13.61 29.78
C PHE A 322 -7.47 -15.08 29.38
N ARG A 323 -8.33 -15.70 28.57
CA ARG A 323 -8.14 -17.10 28.13
C ARG A 323 -6.92 -17.31 27.24
N ILE A 324 -6.60 -16.34 26.38
CA ILE A 324 -5.44 -16.45 25.49
C ILE A 324 -4.12 -16.10 26.18
N LEU A 325 -4.15 -15.46 27.36
CA LEU A 325 -2.97 -14.90 28.03
C LEU A 325 -1.78 -15.86 28.08
N PRO A 326 -1.90 -17.10 28.59
CA PRO A 326 -0.74 -18.01 28.70
C PRO A 326 -0.12 -18.32 27.34
N LYS A 327 -0.97 -18.47 26.30
CA LYS A 327 -0.51 -18.79 24.96
C LYS A 327 0.12 -17.60 24.24
N ALA A 328 -0.46 -16.42 24.39
CA ALA A 328 -0.01 -15.21 23.73
C ALA A 328 1.29 -14.64 24.33
N ILE A 329 1.53 -14.83 25.64
CA ILE A 329 2.79 -14.39 26.28
C ILE A 329 3.97 -15.33 25.96
N GLU A 330 3.68 -16.62 25.72
CA GLU A 330 4.62 -17.64 25.22
C GLU A 330 4.79 -17.59 23.68
N ASP A 331 4.10 -16.69 22.97
CA ASP A 331 4.15 -16.65 21.51
C ASP A 331 5.59 -16.45 21.00
N THR A 332 5.92 -17.04 19.85
CA THR A 332 7.22 -16.87 19.20
C THR A 332 7.39 -15.50 18.56
N ASP A 333 6.28 -14.80 18.30
CA ASP A 333 6.29 -13.46 17.71
C ASP A 333 6.36 -12.37 18.79
N ASP A 334 7.44 -11.60 18.79
CA ASP A 334 7.70 -10.54 19.79
C ASP A 334 6.58 -9.49 19.86
N GLU A 335 5.88 -9.21 18.77
CA GLU A 335 4.82 -8.20 18.75
C GLU A 335 3.54 -8.72 19.43
N ILE A 336 3.18 -9.98 19.21
CA ILE A 336 2.08 -10.65 19.94
C ILE A 336 2.33 -10.60 21.44
N ARG A 337 3.56 -10.97 21.87
CA ARG A 337 3.93 -10.95 23.30
C ARG A 337 3.80 -9.56 23.91
N ARG A 338 4.26 -8.52 23.19
CA ARG A 338 4.15 -7.12 23.66
C ARG A 338 2.70 -6.67 23.79
N ILE A 339 1.88 -6.92 22.77
CA ILE A 339 0.45 -6.56 22.80
C ILE A 339 -0.25 -7.25 23.99
N MET A 340 0.09 -8.52 24.26
CA MET A 340 -0.47 -9.24 25.41
C MET A 340 -0.10 -8.55 26.74
N ILE A 341 1.17 -8.19 26.93
CA ILE A 341 1.65 -7.52 28.15
C ILE A 341 0.96 -6.16 28.35
N GLU A 342 0.76 -5.40 27.28
CA GLU A 342 0.02 -4.13 27.34
C GLU A 342 -1.41 -4.35 27.85
N MET A 343 -2.11 -5.37 27.33
CA MET A 343 -3.46 -5.72 27.78
C MET A 343 -3.52 -6.20 29.24
N CYS A 344 -2.45 -6.82 29.75
CA CYS A 344 -2.39 -7.29 31.15
C CYS A 344 -2.59 -6.17 32.18
N SER A 345 -2.20 -4.93 31.85
CA SER A 345 -2.46 -3.77 32.73
C SER A 345 -3.95 -3.60 33.02
N THR A 346 -4.81 -3.91 32.05
CA THR A 346 -6.27 -3.86 32.24
C THR A 346 -6.78 -5.08 33.00
N LEU A 347 -6.25 -6.27 32.69
CA LEU A 347 -6.62 -7.51 33.40
C LEU A 347 -6.32 -7.42 34.91
N LEU A 348 -5.21 -6.81 35.29
CA LEU A 348 -4.81 -6.62 36.70
C LEU A 348 -5.75 -5.68 37.48
N VAL A 349 -6.49 -4.81 36.80
CA VAL A 349 -7.45 -3.89 37.45
C VAL A 349 -8.81 -4.56 37.67
N VAL A 350 -9.11 -5.64 36.93
CA VAL A 350 -10.38 -6.35 37.04
C VAL A 350 -10.24 -7.47 38.07
N GLU A 351 -10.97 -7.33 39.19
CA GLU A 351 -10.87 -8.20 40.37
C GLU A 351 -10.99 -9.69 40.03
N GLU A 352 -11.85 -10.04 39.07
CA GLU A 352 -12.05 -11.42 38.60
C GLU A 352 -10.78 -12.05 38.01
N TYR A 353 -9.93 -11.28 37.32
CA TYR A 353 -8.78 -11.79 36.56
C TYR A 353 -7.43 -11.43 37.19
N ALA A 354 -7.41 -10.50 38.15
CA ALA A 354 -6.19 -9.89 38.65
C ALA A 354 -5.21 -10.91 39.28
N ALA A 355 -5.70 -11.81 40.13
CA ALA A 355 -4.85 -12.77 40.84
C ALA A 355 -4.13 -13.74 39.89
N ASP A 356 -4.87 -14.33 38.95
CA ASP A 356 -4.32 -15.29 38.00
C ASP A 356 -3.43 -14.61 36.95
N THR A 357 -3.79 -13.39 36.51
CA THR A 357 -2.94 -12.59 35.62
C THR A 357 -1.60 -12.26 36.29
N MET A 358 -1.63 -11.84 37.57
CA MET A 358 -0.42 -11.55 38.33
C MET A 358 0.48 -12.77 38.45
N LYS A 359 -0.12 -13.93 38.74
CA LYS A 359 0.60 -15.20 38.84
C LYS A 359 1.29 -15.57 37.52
N GLU A 360 0.57 -15.48 36.40
CA GLU A 360 1.12 -15.76 35.07
C GLU A 360 2.30 -14.82 34.77
N LEU A 361 2.12 -13.50 34.94
CA LEU A 361 3.17 -12.51 34.68
C LEU A 361 4.45 -12.74 35.50
N GLN A 362 4.34 -13.21 36.74
CA GLN A 362 5.50 -13.49 37.59
C GLN A 362 6.46 -14.50 36.95
N GLU A 363 5.95 -15.47 36.18
CA GLU A 363 6.75 -16.48 35.48
C GLU A 363 7.66 -15.87 34.38
N TRP A 364 7.30 -14.67 33.89
CA TRP A 364 7.96 -14.02 32.76
C TRP A 364 8.85 -12.81 33.14
N THR A 365 9.00 -12.51 34.42
CA THR A 365 9.79 -11.37 34.93
C THR A 365 11.28 -11.41 34.54
N GLU A 366 11.83 -12.62 34.38
CA GLU A 366 13.22 -12.85 34.01
C GLU A 366 13.44 -13.06 32.50
N ASP A 367 12.38 -13.08 31.70
CA ASP A 367 12.48 -13.22 30.25
C ASP A 367 13.37 -12.12 29.65
N ALA A 368 14.24 -12.52 28.72
CA ALA A 368 15.24 -11.63 28.15
C ALA A 368 14.63 -10.52 27.27
N GLN A 369 13.51 -10.79 26.61
CA GLN A 369 12.86 -9.88 25.68
C GLN A 369 11.75 -9.08 26.36
N ILE A 370 10.91 -9.74 27.16
CA ILE A 370 9.69 -9.12 27.71
C ILE A 370 9.74 -8.84 29.22
N GLY A 371 10.71 -9.39 29.95
CA GLY A 371 10.72 -9.31 31.42
C GLY A 371 10.77 -7.89 31.97
N ALA A 372 11.39 -6.95 31.25
CA ALA A 372 11.37 -5.53 31.64
C ALA A 372 9.98 -4.91 31.54
N ALA A 373 9.22 -5.22 30.48
CA ALA A 373 7.85 -4.75 30.30
C ALA A 373 6.91 -5.39 31.31
N VAL A 374 7.08 -6.69 31.58
CA VAL A 374 6.33 -7.43 32.60
C VAL A 374 6.52 -6.80 33.99
N ARG A 375 7.77 -6.53 34.40
CA ARG A 375 8.07 -5.87 35.68
C ARG A 375 7.46 -4.47 35.78
N ALA A 376 7.46 -3.72 34.68
CA ALA A 376 6.81 -2.42 34.63
C ALA A 376 5.29 -2.52 34.84
N VAL A 377 4.63 -3.52 34.23
CA VAL A 377 3.19 -3.78 34.41
C VAL A 377 2.87 -4.23 35.83
N LEU A 378 3.74 -5.02 36.47
CA LEU A 378 3.61 -5.43 37.87
C LEU A 378 3.91 -4.29 38.87
N GLY A 379 4.33 -3.11 38.40
CA GLY A 379 4.67 -1.97 39.25
C GLY A 379 6.00 -2.12 40.00
N GLU A 380 6.87 -3.03 39.54
CA GLU A 380 8.20 -3.18 40.12
C GLU A 380 9.11 -2.00 39.76
N PRO A 381 9.97 -1.55 40.69
CA PRO A 381 10.93 -0.50 40.40
C PRO A 381 11.85 -0.94 39.27
N THR A 382 12.19 -0.01 38.37
CA THR A 382 13.04 -0.27 37.21
C THR A 382 14.39 -0.80 37.68
N VAL A 383 14.56 -2.13 37.65
CA VAL A 383 15.86 -2.75 37.91
C VAL A 383 16.76 -2.33 36.75
N MET A 384 17.71 -1.43 37.02
CA MET A 384 18.82 -1.15 36.11
C MET A 384 19.58 -2.45 35.91
N ARG A 385 19.24 -3.23 34.89
CA ARG A 385 20.17 -4.24 34.37
C ARG A 385 21.42 -3.46 33.92
N PRO A 386 22.63 -3.91 34.29
CA PRO A 386 23.85 -3.32 33.76
C PRO A 386 23.74 -3.26 32.24
N ASP A 387 24.12 -2.13 31.65
CA ASP A 387 24.03 -1.92 30.21
C ASP A 387 24.71 -3.12 29.51
N PRO A 388 24.05 -3.83 28.57
CA PRO A 388 24.72 -4.89 27.81
C PRO A 388 26.01 -4.37 27.14
N VAL A 389 26.11 -3.07 26.87
CA VAL A 389 27.33 -2.41 26.40
C VAL A 389 28.43 -2.42 27.46
N GLU A 390 28.13 -2.27 28.75
CA GLU A 390 29.13 -2.37 29.83
C GLU A 390 29.69 -3.79 29.96
N HIS A 391 28.86 -4.82 29.77
CA HIS A 391 29.34 -6.20 29.85
C HIS A 391 30.19 -6.59 28.63
N ILE A 392 29.81 -6.13 27.44
CA ILE A 392 30.61 -6.28 26.21
C ILE A 392 31.90 -5.46 26.29
N LEU A 393 31.85 -4.23 26.82
CA LEU A 393 33.05 -3.41 27.05
C LEU A 393 33.96 -4.05 28.09
N ALA A 394 33.42 -4.60 29.18
CA ALA A 394 34.20 -5.29 30.20
C ALA A 394 34.87 -6.56 29.64
N ASP A 395 34.17 -7.35 28.82
CA ASP A 395 34.71 -8.54 28.17
C ASP A 395 35.75 -8.18 27.08
N MET A 396 35.50 -7.13 26.29
CA MET A 396 36.47 -6.59 25.34
C MET A 396 37.71 -6.04 26.05
N MET A 397 37.54 -5.34 27.17
CA MET A 397 38.63 -4.79 27.99
C MET A 397 39.45 -5.89 28.68
N ASN A 398 38.80 -6.94 29.18
CA ASN A 398 39.46 -8.11 29.77
C ASN A 398 40.21 -8.93 28.71
N ALA A 399 39.64 -9.07 27.49
CA ALA A 399 40.30 -9.73 26.36
C ALA A 399 41.53 -8.95 25.85
N LEU A 400 41.53 -7.62 25.99
CA LEU A 400 42.63 -6.76 25.55
C LEU A 400 43.79 -6.65 26.57
N ARG A 401 43.68 -7.20 27.79
CA ARG A 401 44.73 -7.18 28.84
C ARG A 401 45.36 -5.80 29.09
N ILE A 402 44.60 -4.71 28.94
CA ILE A 402 45.11 -3.37 29.25
C ILE A 402 44.75 -3.04 30.70
N ARG A 403 45.75 -3.08 31.60
CA ARG A 403 45.63 -2.50 32.94
C ARG A 403 45.64 -0.98 32.80
N PHE A 404 44.52 -0.31 33.05
CA PHE A 404 44.51 1.13 33.29
C PHE A 404 44.35 1.37 34.79
N ASN A 405 45.44 1.80 35.43
CA ASN A 405 45.37 2.33 36.80
C ASN A 405 45.30 3.86 36.86
N ASP A 406 45.33 4.61 35.74
CA ASP A 406 45.52 6.07 35.82
C ASP A 406 44.69 6.90 34.82
N THR A 407 43.44 6.50 34.50
CA THR A 407 42.60 7.30 33.57
C THR A 407 41.14 7.45 33.98
N ILE A 408 40.86 7.55 35.28
CA ILE A 408 39.54 7.97 35.78
C ILE A 408 39.54 9.42 36.32
N ASP A 409 40.70 10.05 36.50
CA ASP A 409 40.77 11.45 36.96
C ASP A 409 40.56 12.50 35.86
N CYS A 410 40.68 12.14 34.57
CA CYS A 410 40.54 13.11 33.47
C CYS A 410 39.10 13.34 32.97
N LEU A 411 38.13 12.47 33.31
CA LEU A 411 36.74 12.63 32.86
C LEU A 411 35.83 13.32 33.89
N CYS A 412 36.24 13.40 35.17
CA CYS A 412 35.50 14.14 36.19
C CYS A 412 35.86 15.65 36.26
N GLN A 413 36.90 16.11 35.56
CA GLN A 413 37.30 17.54 35.57
C GLN A 413 36.73 18.38 34.42
N CYS A 414 36.02 17.78 33.45
CA CYS A 414 35.41 18.50 32.33
C CYS A 414 33.97 18.99 32.59
N LEU A 415 33.41 18.74 33.78
CA LEU A 415 32.15 19.30 34.24
C LEU A 415 32.40 20.20 35.47
N GLY A 416 33.07 21.32 35.22
CA GLY A 416 33.18 22.40 36.21
C GLY A 416 31.84 23.13 36.37
N PRO A 417 31.43 23.50 37.60
CA PRO A 417 30.23 24.28 37.86
C PRO A 417 30.45 25.74 37.45
N GLY A 418 29.46 26.32 36.74
CA GLY A 418 29.43 27.73 36.39
C GLY A 418 29.30 28.63 37.63
N THR A 419 30.13 29.67 37.64
CA THR A 419 30.00 30.97 38.34
C THR A 419 28.59 31.55 38.13
N THR A 420 27.85 32.16 39.06
CA THR A 420 28.08 32.86 40.35
C THR A 420 26.86 32.67 41.24
#